data_AF-A0A173Z8L2-F1
#
_entry.id   AF-A0A173Z8L2-F1
#
_cell.length_a   1.000
_cell.length_b   1.000
_cell.length_c   1.000
_cell.angle_alpha   90.00
_cell.angle_beta   90.00
_cell.angle_gamma   90.00
#
_symmetry.space_group_name_H-M   'P 1'
#
loop_
_entity.id
_entity.type
_entity.pdbx_description
1 polymer ?
#
loop_
_entity_poly.entity_id
_entity_poly.type
_entity_poly.pdbx_seq_one_letter_code
_entity_poly.pdbx_strand_id
1 'polypeptide(L)'
;MRSDGTVLGRRFIDHPSEKDRMYRTLGRIRRSQREHGSAQTQGRWAYTKRLSTELGKKIAGAIVRYAEENHADVIVFEYLEMQGKISGKKKQKLHLWRKRDIQRRCEHQAHRKEMRISRICAWNTSRLAYDGSGAVTRDRENHSLCTFQTGKRYNCDLSASYNIGARYFIRELLKPLPATERSLLEAKVPPVKRRTSCVYADLRKLHSEMELLKAA
;
A
#
# COMPACT_ATOMS: atom_id res chain seq x y z
N MET A 1 4.60 -1.30 12.72
CA MET A 1 5.99 -1.78 12.61
C MET A 1 6.85 -0.77 13.34
N ARG A 2 7.78 -1.21 14.19
CA ARG A 2 8.75 -0.34 14.87
C ARG A 2 10.01 -0.14 14.00
N SER A 3 10.87 0.79 14.40
CA SER A 3 12.13 1.10 13.68
C SER A 3 13.10 -0.07 13.57
N ASP A 4 13.04 -1.03 14.49
CA ASP A 4 13.78 -2.30 14.49
C ASP A 4 13.16 -3.38 13.58
N GLY A 5 12.07 -3.05 12.88
CA GLY A 5 11.30 -3.98 12.07
C GLY A 5 10.23 -4.76 12.84
N THR A 6 10.14 -4.67 14.17
CA THR A 6 9.17 -5.45 14.94
C THR A 6 7.72 -5.17 14.47
N VAL A 7 7.00 -6.22 14.05
CA VAL A 7 5.63 -6.13 13.55
C VAL A 7 4.65 -6.40 14.69
N LEU A 8 3.97 -5.35 15.16
CA LEU A 8 3.04 -5.40 16.28
C LEU A 8 1.66 -5.99 15.92
N GLY A 9 1.24 -5.86 14.65
CA GLY A 9 -0.10 -6.26 14.22
C GLY A 9 -0.26 -6.24 12.71
N ARG A 10 -1.27 -6.96 12.23
CA ARG A 10 -1.64 -7.08 10.81
C ARG A 10 -3.16 -7.06 10.70
N ARG A 11 -3.70 -6.31 9.74
CA ARG A 11 -5.14 -6.25 9.49
C ARG A 11 -5.42 -6.06 8.00
N PHE A 12 -6.21 -6.95 7.44
CA PHE A 12 -6.82 -6.74 6.13
C PHE A 12 -8.09 -5.92 6.31
N ILE A 13 -8.20 -4.82 5.58
CA ILE A 13 -9.38 -3.95 5.60
C ILE A 13 -10.21 -4.30 4.38
N ASP A 14 -11.41 -4.86 4.63
CA ASP A 14 -12.37 -5.17 3.58
C ASP A 14 -13.79 -4.73 3.96
N HIS A 15 -14.58 -4.45 2.93
CA HIS A 15 -15.97 -4.01 2.98
C HIS A 15 -16.75 -4.77 1.89
N PRO A 16 -16.96 -6.09 2.07
CA PRO A 16 -17.54 -6.96 1.04
C PRO A 16 -18.97 -6.53 0.69
N SER A 17 -19.80 -6.21 1.68
CA SER A 17 -21.19 -5.80 1.45
C SER A 17 -21.31 -4.53 0.59
N GLU A 18 -20.41 -3.56 0.78
CA GLU A 18 -20.34 -2.34 -0.02
C GLU A 18 -19.85 -2.62 -1.44
N LYS A 19 -18.85 -3.50 -1.59
CA LYS A 19 -18.37 -3.97 -2.89
C LYS A 19 -19.49 -4.65 -3.67
N ASP A 20 -20.21 -5.57 -3.04
CA ASP A 20 -21.33 -6.31 -3.64
C ASP A 20 -22.45 -5.38 -4.07
N ARG A 21 -22.83 -4.41 -3.22
CA ARG A 21 -23.85 -3.41 -3.53
C ARG A 21 -23.45 -2.56 -4.75
N MET A 22 -22.18 -2.16 -4.80
CA MET A 22 -21.62 -1.42 -5.94
C MET A 22 -21.63 -2.28 -7.22
N TYR A 23 -21.16 -3.53 -7.16
CA TYR A 23 -21.15 -4.43 -8.31
C TYR A 23 -22.55 -4.75 -8.84
N ARG A 24 -23.52 -4.96 -7.95
CA ARG A 24 -24.93 -5.14 -8.33
C ARG A 24 -25.46 -3.95 -9.11
N THR A 25 -25.14 -2.73 -8.65
CA THR A 25 -25.57 -1.50 -9.33
C THR A 25 -24.88 -1.33 -10.68
N LEU A 26 -23.59 -1.65 -10.79
CA LEU A 26 -22.87 -1.67 -12.07
C LEU A 26 -23.47 -2.70 -13.05
N GLY A 27 -23.87 -3.87 -12.56
CA GLY A 27 -24.57 -4.88 -13.36
C GLY A 27 -25.89 -4.35 -13.94
N ARG A 28 -26.69 -3.64 -13.12
CA ARG A 28 -27.93 -2.98 -13.56
C ARG A 28 -27.68 -1.90 -14.60
N ILE A 29 -26.62 -1.10 -14.45
CA ILE A 29 -26.23 -0.11 -15.46
C ILE A 29 -25.88 -0.80 -16.78
N ARG A 30 -25.06 -1.85 -16.76
CA ARG A 30 -24.68 -2.58 -17.97
C ARG A 30 -25.90 -3.17 -18.71
N ARG A 31 -26.87 -3.71 -17.95
CA ARG A 31 -28.13 -4.22 -18.51
C ARG A 31 -28.95 -3.09 -19.15
N SER A 32 -29.18 -2.01 -18.42
CA SER A 32 -29.93 -0.86 -18.93
C SER A 32 -29.28 -0.20 -20.16
N GLN A 33 -27.95 -0.15 -20.23
CA GLN A 33 -27.24 0.36 -21.42
C GLN A 33 -27.42 -0.53 -22.64
N ARG A 34 -27.58 -1.85 -22.43
CA ARG A 34 -27.84 -2.82 -23.51
C ARG A 34 -29.28 -2.70 -24.03
N GLU A 35 -30.23 -2.49 -23.13
CA GLU A 35 -31.68 -2.47 -23.45
C GLU A 35 -32.17 -1.12 -23.96
N HIS A 36 -31.68 -0.01 -23.39
CA HIS A 36 -32.26 1.33 -23.59
C HIS A 36 -31.22 2.40 -24.00
N GLY A 37 -29.99 2.00 -24.27
CA GLY A 37 -28.89 2.93 -24.60
C GLY A 37 -28.33 3.68 -23.39
N SER A 38 -27.30 4.51 -23.63
CA SER A 38 -26.51 5.16 -22.57
C SER A 38 -27.20 6.37 -21.92
N ALA A 39 -28.08 7.06 -22.64
CA ALA A 39 -28.70 8.31 -22.20
C ALA A 39 -29.55 8.15 -20.93
N GLN A 40 -30.19 7.00 -20.74
CA GLN A 40 -31.11 6.76 -19.61
C GLN A 40 -30.44 6.26 -18.31
N THR A 41 -29.10 6.30 -18.22
CA THR A 41 -28.37 5.72 -17.07
C THR A 41 -27.78 6.72 -16.09
N GLN A 42 -27.95 8.03 -16.31
CA GLN A 42 -27.29 9.09 -15.54
C GLN A 42 -27.57 9.02 -14.02
N GLY A 43 -28.83 8.83 -13.61
CA GLY A 43 -29.18 8.70 -12.19
C GLY A 43 -28.55 7.47 -11.52
N ARG A 44 -28.49 6.34 -12.24
CA ARG A 44 -27.84 5.10 -11.78
C ARG A 44 -26.34 5.27 -11.63
N TRP A 45 -25.71 6.00 -12.55
CA TRP A 45 -24.29 6.38 -12.46
C TRP A 45 -24.01 7.27 -11.25
N ALA A 46 -24.84 8.29 -11.02
CA ALA A 46 -24.71 9.17 -9.86
C ALA A 46 -24.79 8.39 -8.54
N TYR A 47 -25.77 7.48 -8.42
CA TYR A 47 -25.89 6.59 -7.26
C TYR A 47 -24.67 5.68 -7.08
N THR A 48 -24.18 5.05 -8.15
CA THR A 48 -22.99 4.19 -8.09
C THR A 48 -21.74 4.96 -7.66
N LYS A 49 -21.58 6.21 -8.15
CA LYS A 49 -20.50 7.10 -7.75
C LYS A 49 -20.56 7.47 -6.26
N ARG A 50 -21.78 7.67 -5.71
CA ARG A 50 -21.97 7.84 -4.26
C ARG A 50 -21.56 6.59 -3.49
N LEU A 51 -21.98 5.39 -3.90
CA LEU A 51 -21.56 4.14 -3.26
C LEU A 51 -20.02 3.96 -3.25
N SER A 52 -19.37 4.22 -4.38
CA SER A 52 -17.91 4.17 -4.49
C SER A 52 -17.23 5.22 -3.59
N THR A 53 -17.90 6.36 -3.36
CA THR A 53 -17.43 7.39 -2.43
C THR A 53 -17.54 6.97 -0.98
N GLU A 54 -18.67 6.39 -0.59
CA GLU A 54 -18.86 5.85 0.76
C GLU A 54 -17.89 4.71 1.06
N LEU A 55 -17.64 3.80 0.10
CA LEU A 55 -16.62 2.77 0.25
C LEU A 55 -15.23 3.38 0.51
N GLY A 56 -14.84 4.40 -0.25
CA GLY A 56 -13.56 5.11 -0.05
C GLY A 56 -13.46 5.77 1.33
N LYS A 57 -14.54 6.37 1.83
CA LYS A 57 -14.63 6.94 3.19
C LYS A 57 -14.46 5.85 4.25
N LYS A 58 -15.14 4.72 4.10
CA LYS A 58 -15.07 3.59 5.06
C LYS A 58 -13.66 3.00 5.15
N ILE A 59 -13.02 2.77 3.99
CA ILE A 59 -11.63 2.29 3.94
C ILE A 59 -10.70 3.28 4.63
N ALA A 60 -10.80 4.58 4.30
CA ALA A 60 -9.93 5.59 4.89
C ALA A 60 -10.11 5.68 6.41
N GLY A 61 -11.36 5.66 6.89
CA GLY A 61 -11.65 5.64 8.32
C GLY A 61 -11.14 4.37 9.02
N ALA A 62 -11.23 3.20 8.37
CA ALA A 62 -10.71 1.96 8.92
C ALA A 62 -9.18 1.96 9.04
N ILE A 63 -8.47 2.54 8.06
CA ILE A 63 -7.00 2.68 8.11
C ILE A 63 -6.61 3.55 9.30
N VAL A 64 -7.22 4.74 9.43
CA VAL A 64 -6.85 5.69 10.49
C VAL A 64 -7.26 5.18 11.87
N ARG A 65 -8.43 4.55 12.01
CA ARG A 65 -8.81 3.90 13.28
C ARG A 65 -7.83 2.82 13.68
N TYR A 66 -7.42 1.96 12.74
CA TYR A 66 -6.44 0.92 13.06
C TYR A 66 -5.07 1.51 13.45
N ALA A 67 -4.66 2.60 12.81
CA ALA A 67 -3.45 3.32 13.18
C ALA A 67 -3.55 3.93 14.60
N GLU A 68 -4.70 4.52 14.94
CA GLU A 68 -4.99 5.06 16.27
C GLU A 68 -5.00 3.99 17.35
N GLU A 69 -5.72 2.89 17.13
CA GLU A 69 -5.79 1.72 18.02
C GLU A 69 -4.41 1.14 18.36
N ASN A 70 -3.43 1.35 17.48
CA ASN A 70 -2.05 0.86 17.64
C ASN A 70 -1.05 1.98 17.93
N HIS A 71 -1.51 3.19 18.26
CA HIS A 71 -0.67 4.36 18.59
C HIS A 71 0.42 4.63 17.55
N ALA A 72 0.07 4.56 16.26
CA ALA A 72 1.03 4.78 15.18
C ALA A 72 1.30 6.27 14.94
N ASP A 73 2.57 6.69 14.98
CA ASP A 73 2.97 8.07 14.69
C ASP A 73 2.88 8.45 13.20
N VAL A 74 2.92 7.44 12.33
CA VAL A 74 3.02 7.61 10.88
C VAL A 74 2.28 6.52 10.13
N ILE A 75 1.53 6.92 9.10
CA ILE A 75 0.95 6.03 8.10
C ILE A 75 1.75 6.16 6.81
N VAL A 76 2.30 5.05 6.34
CA VAL A 76 3.11 5.01 5.12
C VAL A 76 2.30 4.40 3.99
N PHE A 77 2.08 5.18 2.94
CA PHE A 77 1.51 4.68 1.69
C PHE A 77 2.59 4.46 0.64
N GLU A 78 2.30 3.58 -0.31
CA GLU A 78 2.97 3.65 -1.61
C GLU A 78 2.61 4.95 -2.35
N TYR A 79 3.59 5.51 -3.03
CA TYR A 79 3.40 6.58 -3.98
C TYR A 79 2.79 5.99 -5.25
N LEU A 80 1.54 6.32 -5.47
CA LEU A 80 0.83 5.97 -6.69
C LEU A 80 0.79 7.20 -7.57
N GLU A 81 1.08 7.04 -8.86
CA GLU A 81 0.92 8.13 -9.81
C GLU A 81 -0.55 8.60 -9.82
N MET A 82 -0.73 9.85 -9.42
CA MET A 82 -2.02 10.51 -9.23
C MET A 82 -2.38 11.42 -10.40
N GLN A 83 -1.44 11.64 -11.31
CA GLN A 83 -1.51 12.51 -12.47
C GLN A 83 -1.42 11.64 -13.73
N GLY A 84 -2.41 11.75 -14.61
CA GLY A 84 -2.50 10.91 -15.81
C GLY A 84 -3.93 10.78 -16.28
N LYS A 85 -4.17 11.07 -17.56
CA LYS A 85 -5.42 10.72 -18.23
C LYS A 85 -5.37 9.23 -18.55
N ILE A 86 -6.34 8.47 -18.05
CA ILE A 86 -6.51 7.09 -18.51
C ILE A 86 -6.93 7.18 -19.99
N SER A 87 -6.08 6.70 -20.90
CA SER A 87 -6.48 6.53 -22.31
C SER A 87 -7.69 5.61 -22.36
N GLY A 88 -8.84 6.17 -22.72
CA GLY A 88 -10.12 5.47 -22.71
C GLY A 88 -10.68 5.37 -24.12
N LYS A 89 -11.07 4.17 -24.53
CA LYS A 89 -12.14 4.02 -25.54
C LYS A 89 -13.38 4.77 -25.03
N LYS A 90 -14.20 5.38 -25.90
CA LYS A 90 -15.41 6.19 -25.58
C LYS A 90 -16.47 5.54 -24.67
N LYS A 91 -16.22 4.33 -24.12
CA LYS A 91 -17.08 3.65 -23.14
C LYS A 91 -16.84 4.22 -21.74
N GLN A 92 -17.90 4.74 -21.12
CA GLN A 92 -17.89 5.14 -19.72
C GLN A 92 -17.57 3.93 -18.82
N LYS A 93 -16.38 3.90 -18.19
CA LYS A 93 -16.00 2.92 -17.17
C LYS A 93 -15.79 3.64 -15.85
N LEU A 94 -16.45 3.19 -14.77
CA LEU A 94 -16.09 3.64 -13.42
C LEU A 94 -14.71 3.07 -13.10
N HIS A 95 -13.73 3.93 -12.83
CA HIS A 95 -12.52 3.48 -12.18
C HIS A 95 -12.86 3.22 -10.70
N LEU A 96 -13.05 1.94 -10.36
CA LEU A 96 -13.52 1.52 -9.03
C LEU A 96 -12.48 1.80 -7.94
N TRP A 97 -11.20 1.79 -8.30
CA TRP A 97 -10.11 2.00 -7.37
C TRP A 97 -9.89 3.48 -7.07
N ARG A 98 -10.43 3.97 -5.96
CA ARG A 98 -10.36 5.39 -5.57
C ARG A 98 -9.08 5.74 -4.77
N LYS A 99 -7.92 5.20 -5.16
CA LYS A 99 -6.61 5.40 -4.48
C LYS A 99 -6.34 6.83 -4.01
N ARG A 100 -6.57 7.82 -4.89
CA ARG A 100 -6.39 9.25 -4.59
C ARG A 100 -7.27 9.73 -3.46
N ASP A 101 -8.56 9.43 -3.55
CA ASP A 101 -9.55 9.87 -2.56
C ASP A 101 -9.33 9.18 -1.22
N ILE A 102 -8.97 7.90 -1.22
CA ILE A 102 -8.62 7.15 0.00
C ILE A 102 -7.41 7.80 0.70
N GLN A 103 -6.28 7.96 0.00
CA GLN A 103 -5.09 8.54 0.63
C GLN A 103 -5.33 9.98 1.12
N ARG A 104 -6.04 10.82 0.35
CA ARG A 104 -6.36 12.20 0.76
C ARG A 104 -7.25 12.24 2.01
N ARG A 105 -8.24 11.35 2.10
CA ARG A 105 -9.11 11.23 3.28
C ARG A 105 -8.37 10.69 4.48
N CYS A 106 -7.46 9.73 4.29
CA CYS A 106 -6.59 9.25 5.36
C CYS A 106 -5.74 10.41 5.90
N GLU A 107 -5.13 11.19 5.01
CA GLU A 107 -4.31 12.35 5.40
C GLU A 107 -5.06 13.36 6.26
N HIS A 108 -6.25 13.79 5.84
CA HIS A 108 -7.07 14.71 6.64
C HIS A 108 -7.47 14.14 8.01
N GLN A 109 -7.78 12.85 8.08
CA GLN A 109 -8.18 12.19 9.33
C GLN A 109 -6.98 11.92 10.25
N ALA A 110 -5.84 11.55 9.68
CA ALA A 110 -4.58 11.29 10.38
C ALA A 110 -4.03 12.57 11.02
N HIS A 111 -4.03 13.69 10.29
CA HIS A 111 -3.57 14.97 10.83
C HIS A 111 -4.40 15.46 12.02
N ARG A 112 -5.72 15.17 12.05
CA ARG A 112 -6.58 15.47 13.20
C ARG A 112 -6.25 14.65 14.45
N LYS A 113 -5.46 13.59 14.29
CA LYS A 113 -4.98 12.70 15.34
C LYS A 113 -3.46 12.77 15.49
N GLU A 114 -2.85 13.86 15.00
CA GLU A 114 -1.41 14.14 15.11
C GLU A 114 -0.49 13.11 14.41
N MET A 115 -1.05 12.23 13.59
CA MET A 115 -0.29 11.25 12.81
C MET A 115 0.22 11.87 11.51
N ARG A 116 1.45 11.51 11.12
CA ARG A 116 2.03 11.94 9.84
C ARG A 116 1.66 10.99 8.70
N ILE A 117 1.56 11.51 7.48
CA ILE A 117 1.52 10.69 6.26
C ILE A 117 2.89 10.72 5.59
N SER A 118 3.39 9.54 5.22
CA SER A 118 4.57 9.40 4.36
C SER A 118 4.22 8.60 3.11
N ARG A 119 4.90 8.90 2.01
CA ARG A 119 4.75 8.17 0.75
C ARG A 119 6.12 7.67 0.31
N ILE A 120 6.18 6.43 -0.16
CA ILE A 120 7.43 5.80 -0.62
C ILE A 120 7.29 5.28 -2.05
N CYS A 121 8.40 5.17 -2.77
CA CYS A 121 8.40 4.62 -4.12
C CYS A 121 7.95 3.15 -4.13
N ALA A 122 6.87 2.85 -4.86
CA ALA A 122 6.24 1.53 -4.92
C ALA A 122 7.03 0.49 -5.76
N TRP A 123 8.08 0.91 -6.45
CA TRP A 123 8.82 0.03 -7.37
C TRP A 123 9.34 -1.20 -6.64
N ASN A 124 9.04 -2.38 -7.17
CA ASN A 124 9.42 -3.69 -6.63
C ASN A 124 8.87 -4.07 -5.24
N THR A 125 8.07 -3.24 -4.56
CA THR A 125 7.57 -3.55 -3.21
C THR A 125 6.79 -4.86 -3.17
N SER A 126 5.96 -5.11 -4.19
CA SER A 126 5.20 -6.36 -4.34
C SER A 126 5.87 -7.41 -5.24
N ARG A 127 7.03 -7.12 -5.82
CA ARG A 127 7.77 -8.04 -6.71
C ARG A 127 8.87 -8.79 -5.97
N LEU A 128 9.39 -8.22 -4.88
CA LEU A 128 10.43 -8.82 -4.05
C LEU A 128 9.81 -9.39 -2.77
N ALA A 129 10.28 -10.57 -2.38
CA ALA A 129 9.89 -11.22 -1.13
C ALA A 129 10.39 -10.39 0.05
N TYR A 130 9.53 -10.23 1.07
CA TYR A 130 9.89 -9.41 2.22
C TYR A 130 11.09 -9.96 3.02
N ASP A 131 11.33 -11.26 2.95
CA ASP A 131 12.41 -11.95 3.65
C ASP A 131 13.76 -11.90 2.90
N GLY A 132 13.81 -11.20 1.77
CA GLY A 132 15.04 -11.04 0.99
C GLY A 132 15.32 -12.20 0.03
N SER A 133 14.41 -13.18 -0.12
CA SER A 133 14.60 -14.32 -1.02
C SER A 133 14.48 -13.97 -2.52
N GLY A 134 14.62 -12.71 -2.92
CA GLY A 134 14.50 -12.30 -4.32
C GLY A 134 13.06 -12.15 -4.84
N ALA A 135 12.86 -12.43 -6.12
CA ALA A 135 11.59 -12.14 -6.81
C ALA A 135 10.51 -13.20 -6.49
N VAL A 136 9.26 -12.76 -6.33
CA VAL A 136 8.11 -13.63 -6.08
C VAL A 136 7.39 -14.01 -7.38
N THR A 137 6.86 -15.23 -7.42
CA THR A 137 5.96 -15.69 -8.48
C THR A 137 4.52 -15.53 -8.02
N ARG A 138 3.74 -14.69 -8.71
CA ARG A 138 2.31 -14.53 -8.39
C ARG A 138 1.52 -15.73 -8.86
N ASP A 139 0.59 -16.16 -8.02
CA ASP A 139 -0.36 -17.20 -8.36
C ASP A 139 -1.32 -16.68 -9.46
N ARG A 140 -1.58 -17.53 -10.45
CA ARG A 140 -2.39 -17.19 -11.64
C ARG A 140 -3.88 -17.25 -11.35
N GLU A 141 -4.30 -18.09 -10.42
CA GLU A 141 -5.71 -18.28 -10.05
C GLU A 141 -6.09 -17.35 -8.89
N ASN A 142 -5.18 -17.20 -7.92
CA ASN A 142 -5.38 -16.35 -6.76
C ASN A 142 -4.29 -15.30 -6.64
N HIS A 143 -4.47 -14.15 -7.32
CA HIS A 143 -3.51 -13.05 -7.33
C HIS A 143 -3.18 -12.43 -5.95
N SER A 144 -3.95 -12.75 -4.90
CA SER A 144 -3.60 -12.35 -3.53
C SER A 144 -2.42 -13.14 -2.96
N LEU A 145 -2.07 -14.28 -3.56
CA LEU A 145 -0.99 -15.16 -3.15
C LEU A 145 0.21 -15.11 -4.12
N CYS A 146 1.39 -15.31 -3.55
CA CYS A 146 2.62 -15.52 -4.29
C CYS A 146 3.48 -16.60 -3.62
N THR A 147 4.40 -17.15 -4.40
CA THR A 147 5.40 -18.12 -3.95
C THR A 147 6.77 -17.47 -4.01
N PHE A 148 7.51 -17.56 -2.92
CA PHE A 148 8.87 -17.08 -2.80
C PHE A 148 9.84 -18.08 -3.44
N GLN A 149 11.08 -17.68 -3.70
CA GLN A 149 12.09 -18.60 -4.25
C GLN A 149 12.40 -19.77 -3.30
N THR A 150 12.17 -19.58 -2.00
CA THR A 150 12.27 -20.62 -0.97
C THR A 150 11.12 -21.65 -1.00
N GLY A 151 10.13 -21.49 -1.87
CA GLY A 151 8.92 -22.32 -1.92
C GLY A 151 7.81 -21.86 -0.96
N LYS A 152 8.07 -20.87 -0.10
CA LYS A 152 7.06 -20.32 0.82
C LYS A 152 5.92 -19.64 0.05
N ARG A 153 4.68 -20.08 0.30
CA ARG A 153 3.46 -19.41 -0.19
C ARG A 153 3.03 -18.34 0.81
N TYR A 154 2.77 -17.12 0.32
CA TYR A 154 2.46 -15.97 1.17
C TYR A 154 1.52 -14.98 0.47
N ASN A 155 0.94 -14.04 1.24
CA ASN A 155 0.09 -13.00 0.67
C ASN A 155 0.92 -11.85 0.06
N CYS A 156 0.58 -11.48 -1.18
CA CYS A 156 1.24 -10.44 -1.97
C CYS A 156 1.20 -9.07 -1.28
N ASP A 157 0.01 -8.66 -0.84
CA ASP A 157 -0.23 -7.34 -0.26
C ASP A 157 0.45 -7.20 1.10
N LEU A 158 0.44 -8.28 1.88
CA LEU A 158 1.12 -8.34 3.17
C LEU A 158 2.63 -8.25 3.01
N SER A 159 3.22 -9.02 2.09
CA SER A 159 4.65 -8.91 1.73
C SER A 159 5.01 -7.48 1.29
N ALA A 160 4.18 -6.89 0.43
CA ALA A 160 4.38 -5.53 -0.04
C ALA A 160 4.29 -4.49 1.09
N SER A 161 3.35 -4.66 2.02
CA SER A 161 3.15 -3.76 3.16
C SER A 161 4.40 -3.71 4.07
N TYR A 162 5.06 -4.85 4.29
CA TYR A 162 6.32 -4.86 5.04
C TYR A 162 7.43 -4.13 4.31
N ASN A 163 7.55 -4.32 2.99
CA ASN A 163 8.56 -3.64 2.18
C ASN A 163 8.33 -2.12 2.16
N ILE A 164 7.06 -1.68 2.13
CA ILE A 164 6.69 -0.27 2.23
C ILE A 164 7.13 0.32 3.58
N GLY A 165 6.80 -0.34 4.69
CA GLY A 165 7.22 0.08 6.03
C GLY A 165 8.74 0.07 6.20
N ALA A 166 9.40 -0.96 5.69
CA ALA A 166 10.85 -1.11 5.76
C ALA A 166 11.59 0.03 5.07
N ARG A 167 11.16 0.42 3.86
CA ARG A 167 11.74 1.54 3.12
C ARG A 167 11.59 2.88 3.84
N TYR A 168 10.48 3.07 4.56
CA TYR A 168 10.31 4.25 5.38
C TYR A 168 11.36 4.27 6.50
N PHE A 169 11.47 3.21 7.30
CA PHE A 169 12.42 3.19 8.41
C PHE A 169 13.87 3.20 7.96
N ILE A 170 14.25 2.49 6.89
CA ILE A 170 15.61 2.57 6.33
C ILE A 170 15.95 4.02 5.98
N ARG A 171 15.00 4.78 5.39
CA ARG A 171 15.21 6.20 5.12
C ARG A 171 15.38 7.00 6.41
N GLU A 172 14.48 6.83 7.38
CA GLU A 172 14.51 7.60 8.63
C GLU A 172 15.74 7.30 9.48
N LEU A 173 16.24 6.06 9.47
CA LEU A 173 17.45 5.65 10.19
C LEU A 173 18.72 6.18 9.54
N LEU A 174 18.81 6.16 8.20
CA LEU A 174 20.02 6.58 7.48
C LEU A 174 20.11 8.09 7.25
N LYS A 175 18.98 8.80 7.18
CA LYS A 175 18.94 10.24 6.89
C LYS A 175 19.71 11.11 7.89
N PRO A 176 19.63 10.89 9.23
CA PRO A 176 20.30 11.75 10.20
C PRO A 176 21.80 11.44 10.36
N LEU A 177 22.29 10.31 9.84
CA LEU A 177 23.67 9.88 10.08
C LEU A 177 24.68 10.71 9.30
N PRO A 178 25.88 10.96 9.87
CA PRO A 178 27.02 11.50 9.13
C PRO A 178 27.39 10.61 7.95
N ALA A 179 28.01 11.22 6.92
CA ALA A 179 28.39 10.51 5.70
C ALA A 179 29.28 9.28 5.96
N THR A 180 30.21 9.39 6.92
CA THR A 180 31.13 8.30 7.29
C THR A 180 30.40 7.08 7.86
N GLU A 181 29.59 7.29 8.90
CA GLU A 181 28.80 6.22 9.53
C GLU A 181 27.82 5.58 8.55
N ARG A 182 27.15 6.42 7.76
CA ARG A 182 26.24 5.95 6.72
C ARG A 182 26.98 5.08 5.69
N SER A 183 28.17 5.47 5.26
CA SER A 183 28.97 4.71 4.29
C SER A 183 29.40 3.35 4.85
N LEU A 184 29.79 3.29 6.13
CA LEU A 184 30.11 2.04 6.82
C LEU A 184 28.91 1.09 6.87
N LEU A 185 27.72 1.59 7.24
CA LEU A 185 26.49 0.78 7.25
C LEU A 185 26.10 0.32 5.84
N GLU A 186 26.20 1.20 4.84
CA GLU A 186 25.91 0.86 3.45
C GLU A 186 26.92 -0.15 2.87
N ALA A 187 28.14 -0.23 3.39
CA ALA A 187 29.10 -1.27 3.03
C ALA A 187 28.71 -2.64 3.62
N LYS A 188 28.23 -2.67 4.87
CA LYS A 188 27.76 -3.91 5.53
C LYS A 188 26.39 -4.40 5.04
N VAL A 189 25.52 -3.47 4.65
CA VAL A 189 24.19 -3.75 4.09
C VAL A 189 24.04 -3.10 2.69
N PRO A 190 24.71 -3.63 1.65
CA PRO A 190 24.69 -3.04 0.31
C PRO A 190 23.29 -2.75 -0.29
N PRO A 191 22.24 -3.59 -0.06
CA PRO A 191 20.91 -3.32 -0.60
C PRO A 191 20.32 -1.96 -0.20
N VAL A 192 20.71 -1.38 0.95
CA VAL A 192 20.16 -0.09 1.41
C VAL A 192 20.57 1.09 0.54
N LYS A 193 21.65 0.96 -0.25
CA LYS A 193 22.06 1.96 -1.26
C LYS A 193 20.98 2.16 -2.33
N ARG A 194 20.28 1.09 -2.70
CA ARG A 194 19.22 1.11 -3.72
C ARG A 194 17.84 0.99 -3.08
N ARG A 195 17.28 2.14 -2.68
CA ARG A 195 15.96 2.24 -2.02
C ARG A 195 14.83 1.50 -2.74
N THR A 196 14.88 1.40 -4.07
CA THR A 196 13.84 0.73 -4.88
C THR A 196 13.91 -0.80 -4.85
N SER A 197 14.96 -1.38 -4.27
CA SER A 197 15.08 -2.83 -4.04
C SER A 197 15.03 -3.22 -2.57
N CYS A 198 15.05 -2.27 -1.63
CA CYS A 198 15.01 -2.60 -0.22
C CYS A 198 13.72 -3.34 0.17
N VAL A 199 13.90 -4.38 0.97
CA VAL A 199 12.86 -5.22 1.55
C VAL A 199 12.94 -5.23 3.08
N TYR A 200 11.99 -5.89 3.72
CA TYR A 200 11.93 -5.98 5.19
C TYR A 200 13.16 -6.64 5.83
N ALA A 201 13.73 -7.67 5.21
CA ALA A 201 14.98 -8.29 5.69
C ALA A 201 16.15 -7.29 5.74
N ASP A 202 16.22 -6.35 4.80
CA ASP A 202 17.29 -5.32 4.78
C ASP A 202 17.17 -4.38 5.97
N LEU A 203 15.94 -4.02 6.39
CA LEU A 203 15.72 -3.22 7.60
C LEU A 203 16.22 -3.96 8.84
N ARG A 204 15.89 -5.25 8.97
CA ARG A 204 16.32 -6.08 10.10
C ARG A 204 17.83 -6.15 10.17
N LYS A 205 18.49 -6.43 9.03
CA LYS A 205 19.96 -6.47 8.95
C LYS A 205 20.58 -5.11 9.27
N LEU A 206 20.03 -4.03 8.71
CA LEU A 206 20.51 -2.67 8.97
C LEU A 206 20.46 -2.34 10.48
N HIS A 207 19.32 -2.63 11.12
CA HIS A 207 19.18 -2.37 12.55
C HIS A 207 20.18 -3.17 13.38
N SER A 208 20.37 -4.46 13.08
CA SER A 208 21.39 -5.29 13.75
C SER A 208 22.80 -4.70 13.62
N GLU A 209 23.20 -4.25 12.42
CA GLU A 209 24.51 -3.63 12.22
C GLU A 209 24.66 -2.28 12.94
N MET A 210 23.59 -1.49 13.04
CA MET A 210 23.59 -0.25 13.80
C MET A 210 23.81 -0.51 15.29
N GLU A 211 23.18 -1.54 15.86
CA GLU A 211 23.38 -1.89 17.27
C GLU A 211 24.80 -2.41 17.53
N LEU A 212 25.38 -3.19 16.59
CA LEU A 212 26.79 -3.61 16.69
C LEU A 212 27.77 -2.44 16.66
N LEU A 213 27.51 -1.42 15.83
CA LEU A 213 28.37 -0.23 15.77
C LEU A 213 28.25 0.67 17.01
N LYS A 214 27.11 0.67 17.70
CA LYS A 214 26.95 1.40 18.96
C LYS A 214 27.64 0.71 20.14
N ALA A 215 27.79 -0.60 20.06
CA ALA A 215 28.39 -1.43 21.10
C ALA A 215 29.93 -1.56 20.97
N ALA A 216 30.49 -1.13 19.84
CA ALA A 216 31.93 -1.13 19.55
C ALA A 216 32.52 0.26 19.86
#